data_AF-A0A2D3VMS0-F1
#
_entry.id   AF-A0A2D3VMS0-F1
#
_cell.length_a   1.000
_cell.length_b   1.000
_cell.length_c   1.000
_cell.angle_alpha   90.00
_cell.angle_beta   90.00
_cell.angle_gamma   90.00
#
_symmetry.space_group_name_H-M   'P 1'
#
loop_
_entity.id
_entity.type
_entity.pdbx_description
1 polymer ?
#
loop_
_entity_poly.entity_id
_entity_poly.type
_entity_poly.pdbx_seq_one_letter_code
_entity_poly.pdbx_strand_id
1 'polypeptide(L)'
;MVIDANFYMNLALREAWKYQGLTYQNPAVGCTIVGKHGEILAVEAHKKAGEPHAEVEALKMAYYKLTSDEEILKLTASAEIHTYLSKNHNNCFVGTSVFTTLEPCSHIGKTPSCADLLCKLKIKKL
;
A
#
# COMPACT_ATOMS: atom_id res chain seq x y z
N MET A 1 -14.98 -17.26 -12.73
CA MET A 1 -14.73 -16.16 -11.76
C MET A 1 -14.39 -14.92 -12.58
N VAL A 2 -15.15 -13.84 -12.41
CA VAL A 2 -14.88 -12.56 -13.10
C VAL A 2 -13.87 -11.79 -12.25
N ILE A 3 -12.80 -11.30 -12.87
CA ILE A 3 -11.82 -10.43 -12.20
C ILE A 3 -12.27 -8.99 -12.44
N ASP A 4 -12.71 -8.33 -11.37
CA ASP A 4 -13.21 -6.95 -11.37
C ASP A 4 -12.72 -6.17 -10.12
N ALA A 5 -13.19 -4.94 -9.94
CA ALA A 5 -12.85 -4.14 -8.76
C ALA A 5 -13.23 -4.82 -7.43
N ASN A 6 -14.34 -5.55 -7.40
CA ASN A 6 -14.79 -6.25 -6.20
C ASN A 6 -13.85 -7.40 -5.86
N PHE A 7 -13.33 -8.10 -6.86
CA PHE A 7 -12.33 -9.15 -6.65
C PHE A 7 -11.10 -8.60 -5.92
N TYR A 8 -10.53 -7.47 -6.37
CA TYR A 8 -9.36 -6.86 -5.73
C TYR A 8 -9.67 -6.30 -4.33
N MET A 9 -10.82 -5.63 -4.17
CA MET A 9 -11.25 -5.15 -2.85
C MET A 9 -11.45 -6.29 -1.85
N ASN A 10 -11.99 -7.43 -2.29
CA ASN A 10 -12.13 -8.62 -1.44
C ASN A 10 -10.78 -9.20 -0.99
N LEU A 11 -9.74 -9.10 -1.81
CA LEU A 11 -8.39 -9.49 -1.39
C LEU A 11 -7.90 -8.57 -0.26
N ALA A 12 -8.05 -7.26 -0.42
CA ALA A 12 -7.70 -6.28 0.62
C ALA A 12 -8.49 -6.52 1.93
N LEU A 13 -9.80 -6.75 1.84
CA LEU A 13 -10.66 -7.07 3.00
C LEU A 13 -10.22 -8.33 3.74
N ARG A 14 -9.90 -9.40 3.00
CA ARG A 14 -9.40 -10.65 3.59
C ARG A 14 -8.06 -10.46 4.29
N GLU A 15 -7.18 -9.65 3.71
CA GLU A 15 -5.88 -9.35 4.31
C GLU A 15 -6.04 -8.53 5.59
N ALA A 16 -6.89 -7.50 5.57
CA ALA A 16 -7.22 -6.69 6.74
C ALA A 16 -7.75 -7.55 7.90
N TRP A 17 -8.64 -8.51 7.57
CA TRP A 17 -9.29 -9.37 8.57
C TRP A 17 -8.30 -10.20 9.39
N LYS A 18 -7.14 -10.57 8.84
CA LYS A 18 -6.10 -11.32 9.56
C LYS A 18 -5.55 -10.55 10.77
N TYR A 19 -5.66 -9.22 10.76
CA TYR A 19 -5.14 -8.34 11.81
C TYR A 19 -6.24 -7.67 12.63
N GLN A 20 -7.48 -8.14 12.52
CA GLN A 20 -8.61 -7.60 13.24
C GLN A 20 -8.36 -7.62 14.75
N GLY A 21 -8.49 -6.46 15.40
CA GLY A 21 -8.23 -6.27 16.83
C GLY A 21 -6.76 -6.13 17.23
N LEU A 22 -5.80 -6.56 16.39
CA LEU A 22 -4.35 -6.42 16.66
C LEU A 22 -3.85 -4.99 16.41
N THR A 23 -4.58 -4.22 15.60
CA THR A 23 -4.25 -2.84 15.26
C THR A 23 -4.80 -1.81 16.25
N TYR A 24 -5.60 -2.21 17.24
CA TYR A 24 -6.27 -1.28 18.16
C TYR A 24 -5.26 -0.31 18.83
N GLN A 25 -5.53 0.99 18.95
CA GLN A 25 -6.78 1.73 18.65
C GLN A 25 -7.05 2.03 17.17
N ASN A 26 -6.17 1.62 16.26
CA ASN A 26 -6.31 1.89 14.83
C ASN A 26 -7.22 0.86 14.13
N PRO A 27 -7.89 1.23 13.03
CA PRO A 27 -8.65 0.30 12.21
C PRO A 27 -7.74 -0.75 11.55
N ALA A 28 -8.26 -1.95 11.35
CA ALA A 28 -7.64 -2.93 10.48
C ALA A 28 -7.93 -2.53 9.02
N VAL A 29 -6.87 -2.23 8.27
CA VAL A 29 -6.95 -1.77 6.88
C VAL A 29 -6.14 -2.73 6.01
N GLY A 30 -6.65 -3.02 4.82
CA GLY A 30 -5.98 -3.79 3.79
C GLY A 30 -5.84 -2.99 2.51
N CYS A 31 -4.81 -3.29 1.73
CA CYS A 31 -4.52 -2.62 0.48
C CYS A 31 -4.01 -3.61 -0.56
N THR A 32 -4.57 -3.54 -1.77
CA THR A 32 -4.13 -4.30 -2.94
C THR A 32 -3.58 -3.34 -4.00
N ILE A 33 -2.37 -3.60 -4.48
CA ILE A 33 -1.77 -2.89 -5.63
C ILE A 33 -1.91 -3.77 -6.87
N VAL A 34 -2.50 -3.22 -7.92
CA VAL A 34 -2.75 -3.90 -9.19
C VAL A 34 -1.98 -3.19 -10.29
N GLY A 35 -1.24 -3.94 -11.09
CA GLY A 35 -0.52 -3.39 -12.22
C GLY A 35 -1.40 -3.14 -13.43
N LYS A 36 -0.81 -2.59 -14.49
CA LYS A 36 -1.53 -2.08 -15.67
C LYS A 36 -2.25 -3.16 -16.48
N HIS A 37 -1.87 -4.42 -16.32
CA HIS A 37 -2.45 -5.57 -17.01
C HIS A 37 -3.31 -6.44 -16.08
N GLY A 38 -3.67 -5.93 -14.90
CA GLY A 38 -4.50 -6.63 -13.92
C GLY A 38 -3.72 -7.57 -12.99
N GLU A 39 -2.39 -7.60 -13.10
CA GLU A 39 -1.51 -8.36 -12.22
C GLU A 39 -1.58 -7.87 -10.78
N ILE A 40 -1.72 -8.77 -9.82
CA ILE A 40 -1.64 -8.41 -8.40
C ILE A 40 -0.16 -8.21 -8.07
N LEU A 41 0.23 -6.98 -7.76
CA LEU A 41 1.59 -6.65 -7.39
C LEU A 41 1.85 -6.93 -5.91
N ALA A 42 0.92 -6.52 -5.04
CA ALA A 42 0.98 -6.78 -3.61
C ALA A 42 -0.43 -6.77 -2.99
N VAL A 43 -0.58 -7.49 -1.88
CA VAL A 43 -1.75 -7.42 -0.99
C VAL A 43 -1.22 -7.40 0.43
N GLU A 44 -1.40 -6.29 1.14
CA GLU A 44 -0.86 -6.11 2.49
C GLU A 44 -1.90 -5.47 3.41
N ALA A 45 -1.64 -5.51 4.71
CA ALA A 45 -2.51 -4.91 5.73
C ALA A 45 -1.69 -4.13 6.76
N HIS A 46 -2.37 -3.22 7.47
CA HIS A 46 -1.82 -2.60 8.67
C HIS A 46 -1.79 -3.65 9.79
N LYS A 47 -0.60 -3.94 10.32
CA LYS A 47 -0.39 -5.10 11.20
C LYS A 47 -0.47 -4.73 12.70
N LYS A 48 -0.04 -3.52 13.05
CA LYS A 48 -0.02 -3.03 14.44
C LYS A 48 0.02 -1.50 14.48
N ALA A 49 -0.58 -0.92 15.52
CA ALA A 49 -0.50 0.52 15.76
C ALA A 49 0.95 1.04 15.82
N GLY A 50 1.24 2.07 15.01
CA GLY A 50 2.57 2.68 14.90
C GLY A 50 3.47 2.10 13.80
N GLU A 51 3.10 0.96 13.23
CA GLU A 51 3.73 0.40 12.02
C GLU A 51 3.18 1.07 10.74
N PRO A 52 3.82 0.87 9.58
CA PRO A 52 3.32 1.39 8.31
C PRO A 52 1.84 1.04 8.06
N HIS A 53 1.14 1.96 7.41
CA HIS A 53 -0.24 1.71 6.97
C HIS A 53 -0.24 0.67 5.83
N ALA A 54 -1.41 0.09 5.58
CA ALA A 54 -1.58 -0.95 4.56
C ALA A 54 -1.09 -0.49 3.18
N GLU A 55 -1.37 0.75 2.80
CA GLU A 55 -0.95 1.34 1.53
C GLU A 55 0.57 1.42 1.42
N VAL A 56 1.24 1.78 2.50
CA VAL A 56 2.71 1.93 2.54
C VAL A 56 3.37 0.57 2.40
N GLU A 57 2.89 -0.43 3.13
CA GLU A 57 3.43 -1.78 3.06
C GLU A 57 3.15 -2.42 1.69
N ALA A 58 1.95 -2.21 1.14
CA ALA A 58 1.60 -2.72 -0.19
C ALA A 58 2.46 -2.05 -1.28
N LEU A 59 2.70 -0.74 -1.19
CA LEU A 59 3.60 -0.01 -2.11
C LEU A 59 5.05 -0.49 -1.98
N LYS A 60 5.54 -0.73 -0.75
CA LYS A 60 6.87 -1.29 -0.48
C LYS A 60 7.06 -2.63 -1.20
N MET A 61 6.12 -3.55 -1.02
CA MET A 61 6.16 -4.88 -1.65
C MET A 61 5.98 -4.81 -3.17
N ALA A 62 5.08 -3.94 -3.66
CA ALA A 62 4.88 -3.73 -5.09
C ALA A 62 6.11 -3.11 -5.75
N TYR A 63 6.81 -2.19 -5.09
CA TYR A 63 8.06 -1.62 -5.58
C TYR A 63 9.10 -2.72 -5.78
N TYR A 64 9.36 -3.52 -4.75
CA TYR A 64 10.28 -4.66 -4.85
C TYR A 64 9.92 -5.58 -6.01
N LYS A 65 8.64 -5.92 -6.18
CA LYS A 65 8.20 -6.77 -7.29
C LYS A 65 8.41 -6.15 -8.67
N LEU A 66 8.32 -4.83 -8.78
CA LEU A 66 8.49 -4.11 -10.05
C LEU A 66 9.96 -3.84 -10.40
N THR A 67 10.83 -3.66 -9.41
CA THR A 67 12.21 -3.19 -9.61
C THR A 67 13.28 -4.21 -9.19
N SER A 68 12.92 -5.23 -8.43
CA SER A 68 13.83 -6.17 -7.76
C SER A 68 14.86 -5.51 -6.83
N ASP A 69 14.60 -4.28 -6.39
CA ASP A 69 15.47 -3.56 -5.45
C ASP A 69 15.20 -4.03 -4.02
N GLU A 70 16.13 -4.82 -3.46
CA GLU A 70 16.01 -5.41 -2.13
C GLU A 70 16.25 -4.41 -0.98
N GLU A 71 16.84 -3.24 -1.24
CA GLU A 71 17.14 -2.25 -0.19
C GLU A 71 15.86 -1.74 0.47
N ILE A 72 14.77 -1.63 -0.30
CA ILE A 72 13.45 -1.24 0.21
C ILE A 72 12.94 -2.19 1.30
N LEU A 73 13.29 -3.49 1.23
CA LEU A 73 12.79 -4.51 2.14
C LEU A 73 13.34 -4.35 3.55
N LYS A 74 14.56 -3.77 3.66
CA LYS A 74 15.25 -3.49 4.92
C LYS A 74 14.58 -2.35 5.71
N LEU A 75 13.82 -1.49 5.04
CA LEU A 75 13.14 -0.35 5.67
C LEU A 75 11.89 -0.81 6.41
N THR A 76 11.74 -0.39 7.66
CA THR A 76 10.60 -0.76 8.52
C THR A 76 9.79 0.44 8.97
N ALA A 77 10.40 1.63 9.08
CA ALA A 77 9.70 2.83 9.46
C ALA A 77 8.93 3.44 8.28
N SER A 78 7.67 3.82 8.50
CA SER A 78 6.81 4.43 7.47
C SER A 78 7.47 5.66 6.83
N ALA A 79 8.10 6.54 7.62
CA ALA A 79 8.73 7.75 7.10
C ALA A 79 9.91 7.45 6.15
N GLU A 80 10.69 6.40 6.44
CA GLU A 80 11.80 5.96 5.60
C GLU A 80 11.28 5.38 4.28
N ILE A 81 10.26 4.53 4.34
CA ILE A 81 9.62 3.95 3.16
C ILE A 81 9.04 5.06 2.26
N HIS A 82 8.33 6.04 2.83
CA HIS A 82 7.81 7.18 2.06
C HIS A 82 8.93 7.94 1.33
N THR A 83 10.01 8.23 2.06
CA THR A 83 11.16 8.97 1.51
C THR A 83 11.84 8.18 0.40
N TYR A 84 12.02 6.87 0.62
CA TYR A 84 12.64 5.98 -0.34
C TYR A 84 11.82 5.89 -1.63
N LEU A 85 10.53 5.57 -1.51
CA LEU A 85 9.64 5.46 -2.67
C LEU A 85 9.56 6.80 -3.42
N SER A 86 9.42 7.91 -2.71
CA SER A 86 9.35 9.25 -3.34
C SER A 86 10.61 9.59 -4.15
N LYS A 87 11.79 9.09 -3.76
CA LYS A 87 13.05 9.36 -4.45
C LYS A 87 13.37 8.35 -5.55
N ASN A 88 13.04 7.08 -5.32
CA ASN A 88 13.53 5.95 -6.13
C ASN A 88 12.46 5.31 -7.01
N HIS A 89 11.20 5.79 -6.98
CA HIS A 89 10.12 5.15 -7.75
C HIS A 89 10.35 5.17 -9.26
N ASN A 90 11.07 6.15 -9.82
CA ASN A 90 11.37 6.23 -11.26
C ASN A 90 10.13 5.99 -12.16
N ASN A 91 8.96 6.49 -11.74
CA ASN A 91 7.66 6.28 -12.38
C ASN A 91 7.20 4.81 -12.54
N CYS A 92 7.77 3.85 -11.79
CA CYS A 92 7.39 2.43 -11.89
C CYS A 92 5.92 2.16 -11.54
N PHE A 93 5.29 3.03 -10.75
CA PHE A 93 3.87 2.93 -10.38
C PHE A 93 2.92 3.59 -11.39
N VAL A 94 3.42 4.21 -12.47
CA VAL A 94 2.53 4.83 -13.47
C VAL A 94 1.65 3.76 -14.12
N GLY A 95 0.34 3.96 -14.03
CA GLY A 95 -0.65 3.03 -14.59
C GLY A 95 -1.11 1.93 -13.62
N THR A 96 -0.56 1.86 -12.41
CA THR A 96 -1.06 0.95 -11.37
C THR A 96 -2.35 1.49 -10.75
N SER A 97 -3.15 0.60 -10.18
CA SER A 97 -4.35 0.89 -9.40
C SER A 97 -4.16 0.42 -7.97
N VAL A 98 -4.77 1.12 -7.04
CA VAL A 98 -4.76 0.82 -5.60
C VAL A 98 -6.19 0.54 -5.18
N PHE A 99 -6.40 -0.49 -4.36
CA PHE A 99 -7.69 -0.78 -3.74
C PHE A 99 -7.46 -0.89 -2.23
N THR A 100 -7.93 0.09 -1.48
CA THR A 100 -7.79 0.16 -0.02
C THR A 100 -9.16 0.05 0.66
N THR A 101 -9.22 -0.65 1.79
CA THR A 101 -10.48 -0.89 2.51
C THR A 101 -10.98 0.33 3.29
N LEU A 102 -10.14 1.35 3.43
CA LEU A 102 -10.46 2.63 4.07
C LEU A 102 -9.80 3.76 3.30
N GLU A 103 -10.38 4.96 3.36
CA GLU A 103 -9.81 6.16 2.74
C GLU A 103 -8.36 6.40 3.20
N PRO A 104 -7.41 6.64 2.28
CA PRO A 104 -6.03 6.95 2.64
C PRO A 104 -5.91 8.20 3.51
N CYS A 105 -5.05 8.16 4.53
CA CYS A 105 -4.89 9.31 5.42
C CYS A 105 -4.34 10.54 4.67
N SER A 106 -4.95 11.70 4.91
CA SER A 106 -4.62 13.00 4.29
C SER A 106 -3.90 13.98 5.21
N HIS A 107 -3.62 13.60 6.45
CA HIS A 107 -2.91 14.43 7.43
C HIS A 107 -1.55 13.81 7.77
N ILE A 108 -0.63 14.66 8.26
CA ILE A 108 0.65 14.23 8.81
C ILE A 108 0.44 13.97 10.30
N GLY A 109 0.57 12.71 10.72
CA GLY A 109 0.49 12.29 12.12
C GLY A 109 1.85 11.81 12.62
N LYS A 110 1.87 10.65 13.29
CA LYS A 110 3.13 9.94 13.59
C LYS A 110 3.84 9.44 12.33
N THR A 111 3.07 9.21 11.27
CA THR A 111 3.52 8.79 9.94
C THR A 111 3.12 9.85 8.90
N PRO A 112 3.84 9.95 7.77
CA PRO A 112 3.44 10.87 6.70
C PRO A 112 2.14 10.42 6.00
N SER A 113 1.50 11.34 5.27
CA SER A 113 0.23 11.07 4.59
C SER A 113 0.36 10.03 3.46
N CYS A 114 -0.52 9.03 3.47
CA CYS A 114 -0.64 8.04 2.40
C CYS A 114 -1.20 8.67 1.12
N ALA A 115 -2.19 9.57 1.24
CA ALA A 115 -2.75 10.29 0.10
C ALA A 115 -1.66 11.08 -0.66
N ASP A 116 -0.78 11.80 0.06
CA ASP A 116 0.34 12.52 -0.54
C ASP A 116 1.33 11.59 -1.26
N LEU A 117 1.63 10.43 -0.67
CA LEU A 117 2.51 9.44 -1.28
C LEU A 117 1.90 8.89 -2.57
N LEU A 118 0.64 8.47 -2.55
CA LEU A 118 -0.07 7.94 -3.72
C LEU A 118 -0.09 8.97 -4.87
N CYS A 119 -0.30 10.25 -4.54
CA CYS A 119 -0.24 11.35 -5.49
C CYS A 119 1.16 11.48 -6.11
N LYS A 120 2.23 11.50 -5.30
CA LYS A 120 3.63 11.57 -5.78
C LYS A 120 4.00 10.40 -6.69
N LEU A 121 3.51 9.20 -6.39
CA LEU A 121 3.78 7.99 -7.16
C LEU A 121 2.99 7.91 -8.48
N LYS A 122 2.03 8.83 -8.72
CA LYS A 122 1.22 8.92 -9.94
C LYS A 122 0.37 7.66 -10.19
N ILE A 123 -0.24 7.15 -9.13
CA ILE A 123 -1.22 6.06 -9.20
C ILE A 123 -2.38 6.47 -10.12
N LYS A 124 -2.80 5.56 -11.00
CA LYS A 124 -3.84 5.84 -12.01
C LYS A 124 -5.24 5.87 -11.39
N LYS A 125 -5.51 4.97 -10.44
CA LYS A 125 -6.83 4.78 -9.86
C LYS A 125 -6.73 4.36 -8.40
N LEU A 126 -7.61 4.93 -7.58
CA LEU A 126 -7.94 4.51 -6.21
C LEU A 126 -9.33 3.87 -6.19
#